data_AF-K2SX40-F1
#
_entry.id   AF-K2SX40-F1
#
_cell.length_a   1.000
_cell.length_b   1.000
_cell.length_c   1.000
_cell.angle_alpha   90.00
_cell.angle_beta   90.00
_cell.angle_gamma   90.00
#
_symmetry.space_group_name_H-M   'P 1'
#
loop_
_entity.id
_entity.type
_entity.pdbx_description
1 polymer ?
#
loop_
_entity_poly.entity_id
_entity_poly.type
_entity_poly.pdbx_seq_one_letter_code
_entity_poly.pdbx_strand_id
1 'polypeptide(L)'
;MNRAWKPIAMQLEGKVLHSLRRRLMTEDPERVALDPEVPTIMMMLCLYEIINKCDERWVIHLRGARDLIRTRRRLLTSSSTSNPLLQFSERFFAYQDVIGRTACGEVPIFGEDYWDASDTNADAWLGCSPELVSVVCSITELSRSRRSTDPEEFAIKAESLEQRLASIEQLVSDPDDNALRRSAEAKRLAAIVYLYCALYGATPSTPLVAHHVKEVLSFVSESVGAGLAAGLTWPLFVAAVELNPLDDELWTDTKTAEPVYGGFPPCRNIPYVNTLHRRKSVLRATFPRRSMLGWTSLIQLPAERSAEDPACGSFALVTGIIRQACWLVSVGPALTLSGHV
;
A
#
# COMPACT_ATOMS: atom_id res chain seq x y z
N MET A 1 10.38 17.49 -4.57
CA MET A 1 11.09 17.94 -3.35
C MET A 1 11.99 19.13 -3.72
N ASN A 2 11.77 20.30 -3.11
CA ASN A 2 12.58 21.50 -3.35
C ASN A 2 14.07 21.22 -3.02
N ARG A 3 14.99 21.57 -3.94
CA ARG A 3 16.43 21.24 -3.84
C ARG A 3 17.08 21.78 -2.57
N ALA A 4 16.54 22.85 -1.98
CA ALA A 4 17.05 23.44 -0.74
C ALA A 4 16.87 22.52 0.48
N TRP A 5 15.81 21.70 0.52
CA TRP A 5 15.51 20.85 1.67
C TRP A 5 16.17 19.48 1.61
N LYS A 6 16.68 19.07 0.45
CA LYS A 6 17.29 17.74 0.28
C LYS A 6 18.54 17.54 1.16
N PRO A 7 19.50 18.48 1.24
CA PRO A 7 20.64 18.37 2.15
C PRO A 7 20.22 18.37 3.62
N ILE A 8 19.24 19.21 3.98
CA ILE A 8 18.72 19.31 5.35
C ILE A 8 18.06 17.99 5.76
N ALA A 9 17.22 17.42 4.89
CA ALA A 9 16.54 16.16 5.16
C ALA A 9 17.53 14.99 5.27
N MET A 10 18.58 14.93 4.43
CA MET A 10 19.65 13.95 4.54
C MET A 10 20.44 14.09 5.86
N GLN A 11 20.71 15.32 6.29
CA GLN A 11 21.40 15.58 7.56
C GLN A 11 20.55 15.16 8.76
N LEU A 12 19.25 15.47 8.75
CA LEU A 12 18.31 15.08 9.79
C LEU A 12 18.16 13.56 9.85
N GLU A 13 17.99 12.90 8.70
CA GLU A 13 17.96 11.44 8.58
C GLU A 13 19.20 10.81 9.24
N GLY A 14 20.41 11.29 8.89
CA GLY A 14 21.66 10.77 9.46
C GLY A 14 21.74 10.93 10.97
N LYS A 15 21.32 12.09 11.51
CA LYS A 15 21.27 12.35 12.95
C LYS A 15 20.28 11.43 13.66
N VAL A 16 19.07 11.28 13.11
CA VAL A 16 18.01 10.45 13.68
C VAL A 16 18.42 8.97 13.67
N LEU A 17 18.96 8.46 12.55
CA LEU A 17 19.45 7.08 12.44
C LEU A 17 20.58 6.81 13.44
N HIS A 18 21.53 7.73 13.58
CA HIS A 18 22.62 7.59 14.55
C HIS A 18 22.09 7.57 15.98
N SER A 19 21.17 8.48 16.32
CA SER A 19 20.53 8.52 17.64
C SER A 19 19.78 7.24 17.93
N LEU A 20 18.88 6.81 17.04
CA LEU A 20 18.08 5.59 17.20
C LEU A 20 18.98 4.35 17.36
N ARG A 21 20.02 4.22 16.52
CA ARG A 21 20.98 3.11 16.62
C ARG A 21 21.71 3.11 17.95
N ARG A 22 22.15 4.26 18.44
CA ARG A 22 22.80 4.38 19.75
C ARG A 22 21.85 3.89 20.84
N ARG A 23 20.61 4.41 20.88
CA ARG A 23 19.59 4.02 21.86
C ARG A 23 19.37 2.50 21.89
N LEU A 24 19.13 1.90 20.72
CA LEU A 24 18.92 0.45 20.58
C LEU A 24 20.12 -0.41 21.02
N MET A 25 21.33 0.14 21.01
CA MET A 25 22.57 -0.59 21.34
C MET A 25 23.05 -0.39 22.78
N THR A 26 22.73 0.76 23.39
CA THR A 26 23.31 1.16 24.69
C THR A 26 22.30 1.27 25.81
N GLU A 27 21.02 1.50 25.49
CA GLU A 27 19.96 1.59 26.50
C GLU A 27 19.35 0.23 26.79
N ASP A 28 18.70 0.11 27.94
CA ASP A 28 17.96 -1.09 28.32
C ASP A 28 16.83 -1.39 27.31
N PRO A 29 16.74 -2.60 26.74
CA PRO A 29 15.76 -2.93 25.71
C PRO A 29 14.30 -2.72 26.11
N GLU A 30 13.94 -2.97 27.37
CA GLU A 30 12.58 -2.78 27.86
C GLU A 30 12.24 -1.29 27.93
N ARG A 31 13.17 -0.47 28.42
CA ARG A 31 13.00 1.00 28.43
C ARG A 31 12.85 1.57 27.02
N VAL A 32 13.61 1.07 26.04
CA VAL A 32 13.50 1.51 24.65
C VAL A 32 12.16 1.06 24.04
N ALA A 33 11.70 -0.15 24.32
CA ALA A 33 10.39 -0.65 23.86
C ALA A 33 9.21 0.12 24.48
N LEU A 34 9.35 0.57 25.73
CA LEU A 34 8.33 1.32 26.46
C LEU A 34 8.31 2.82 26.12
N ASP A 35 9.31 3.35 25.43
CA ASP A 35 9.33 4.76 24.99
C ASP A 35 8.44 4.99 23.73
N PRO A 36 7.38 5.80 23.82
CA PRO A 36 6.49 6.11 22.69
C PRO A 36 7.16 6.89 21.55
N GLU A 37 8.30 7.55 21.78
CA GLU A 37 9.03 8.25 20.72
C GLU A 37 9.68 7.28 19.73
N VAL A 38 10.07 6.09 20.19
CA VAL A 38 10.83 5.14 19.36
C VAL A 38 10.01 4.63 18.17
N PRO A 39 8.78 4.09 18.34
CA PRO A 39 7.92 3.73 17.21
C PRO A 39 7.64 4.91 16.27
N THR A 40 7.50 6.12 16.81
CA THR A 40 7.26 7.34 16.01
C THR A 40 8.45 7.68 15.13
N ILE A 41 9.67 7.64 15.68
CA ILE A 41 10.90 7.85 14.93
C ILE A 41 11.02 6.81 13.82
N MET A 42 10.73 5.54 14.11
CA MET A 42 10.77 4.47 13.12
C MET A 42 9.74 4.69 12.00
N MET A 43 8.52 5.12 12.33
CA MET A 43 7.49 5.47 11.35
C MET A 43 7.96 6.62 10.44
N MET A 44 8.54 7.68 11.01
CA MET A 44 9.05 8.80 10.21
C MET A 44 10.20 8.39 9.30
N LEU A 45 11.09 7.51 9.76
CA LEU A 45 12.16 6.93 8.92
C LEU A 45 11.57 6.06 7.80
N CYS A 46 10.58 5.21 8.08
CA CYS A 46 9.85 4.45 7.07
C CYS A 46 9.23 5.37 6.00
N LEU A 47 8.46 6.37 6.42
CA LEU A 47 7.80 7.32 5.51
C LEU A 47 8.82 8.08 4.67
N TYR A 48 9.90 8.54 5.28
CA TYR A 48 10.97 9.22 4.56
C TYR A 48 11.63 8.33 3.50
N GLU A 49 11.93 7.07 3.83
CA GLU A 49 12.53 6.13 2.88
C GLU A 49 11.56 5.75 1.75
N ILE A 50 10.27 5.54 2.07
CA ILE A 50 9.21 5.27 1.08
C ILE A 50 9.07 6.44 0.11
N ILE A 51 8.99 7.68 0.62
CA ILE A 51 8.70 8.87 -0.18
C ILE A 51 9.94 9.35 -0.96
N ASN A 52 11.12 9.39 -0.33
CA ASN A 52 12.28 10.08 -0.89
C ASN A 52 13.22 9.15 -1.68
N LYS A 53 13.45 7.93 -1.19
CA LYS A 53 14.45 7.02 -1.77
C LYS A 53 13.82 5.85 -2.52
N CYS A 54 12.60 5.44 -2.13
CA CYS A 54 11.98 4.18 -2.55
C CYS A 54 12.97 3.02 -2.44
N ASP A 55 13.71 3.00 -1.33
CA ASP A 55 14.78 2.06 -1.01
C ASP A 55 14.19 0.88 -0.24
N GLU A 56 14.68 -0.34 -0.43
CA GLU A 56 14.20 -1.55 0.24
C GLU A 56 14.42 -1.52 1.76
N ARG A 57 15.23 -0.58 2.27
CA ARG A 57 15.56 -0.41 3.68
C ARG A 57 14.37 -0.10 4.58
N TRP A 58 13.25 0.40 4.04
CA TRP A 58 12.07 0.68 4.88
C TRP A 58 11.52 -0.60 5.52
N VAL A 59 11.79 -1.76 4.90
CA VAL A 59 11.45 -3.10 5.42
C VAL A 59 12.26 -3.41 6.68
N ILE A 60 13.50 -2.92 6.80
CA ILE A 60 14.31 -3.07 8.01
C ILE A 60 13.66 -2.31 9.16
N HIS A 61 13.19 -1.09 8.91
CA HIS A 61 12.46 -0.30 9.92
C HIS A 61 11.12 -0.95 10.26
N LEU A 62 10.40 -1.50 9.29
CA LEU A 62 9.15 -2.24 9.53
C LEU A 62 9.39 -3.46 10.43
N ARG A 63 10.41 -4.27 10.13
CA ARG A 63 10.79 -5.46 10.93
C ARG A 63 11.28 -5.07 12.33
N GLY A 64 12.05 -3.99 12.44
CA GLY A 64 12.46 -3.47 13.74
C GLY A 64 11.28 -2.97 14.58
N ALA A 65 10.35 -2.24 13.97
CA ALA A 65 9.18 -1.71 14.65
C ALA A 65 8.26 -2.83 15.11
N ARG A 66 8.10 -3.88 14.29
CA ARG A 66 7.46 -5.14 14.67
C ARG A 66 8.05 -5.72 15.96
N ASP A 67 9.36 -5.91 16.00
CA ASP A 67 10.01 -6.59 17.12
C ASP A 67 9.91 -5.75 18.41
N LEU A 68 9.98 -4.42 18.25
CA LEU A 68 9.75 -3.45 19.31
C LEU A 68 8.32 -3.51 19.85
N ILE A 69 7.30 -3.46 18.98
CA ILE A 69 5.88 -3.47 19.36
C ILE A 69 5.51 -4.79 20.03
N ARG A 70 6.01 -5.93 19.53
CA ARG A 70 5.81 -7.24 20.17
C ARG A 70 6.40 -7.29 21.57
N THR A 71 7.62 -6.74 21.75
CA THR A 71 8.25 -6.65 23.06
C THR A 71 7.43 -5.78 24.00
N ARG A 72 7.00 -4.60 23.53
CA ARG A 72 6.14 -3.68 24.27
C ARG A 72 4.85 -4.33 24.77
N ARG A 73 4.13 -5.07 23.90
CA ARG A 73 2.88 -5.76 24.26
C ARG A 73 3.09 -6.85 25.31
N ARG A 74 4.22 -7.55 25.29
CA ARG A 74 4.54 -8.55 26.33
C ARG A 74 4.78 -7.90 27.69
N LEU A 75 5.40 -6.72 27.70
CA LEU A 75 5.69 -5.96 28.92
C LEU A 75 4.45 -5.27 29.50
N LEU A 76 3.48 -4.92 28.66
CA LEU A 76 2.24 -4.25 29.06
C LEU A 76 1.06 -5.25 29.09
N THR A 77 0.82 -5.88 30.23
CA THR A 77 -0.27 -6.85 30.43
C THR A 77 -1.65 -6.23 30.64
N SER A 78 -1.78 -4.90 30.77
CA SER A 78 -3.07 -4.19 30.92
C SER A 78 -2.95 -2.72 30.49
N SER A 79 -3.98 -2.20 29.81
CA SER A 79 -4.16 -0.79 29.41
C SER A 79 -4.01 0.18 30.60
N SER A 80 -3.43 1.38 30.54
CA SER A 80 -2.83 2.17 29.46
C SER A 80 -2.19 3.42 30.09
N THR A 81 -1.15 3.97 29.44
CA THR A 81 -1.10 5.43 29.27
C THR A 81 -1.56 5.68 27.84
N SER A 82 -2.69 6.38 27.67
CA SER A 82 -3.19 6.78 26.35
C SER A 82 -2.22 7.80 25.78
N ASN A 83 -1.23 7.33 25.01
CA ASN A 83 -0.35 8.17 24.23
C ASN A 83 -0.87 8.16 22.78
N PRO A 84 -1.52 9.23 22.30
CA PRO A 84 -2.09 9.28 20.95
C PRO A 84 -1.05 9.10 19.85
N LEU A 85 0.18 9.59 20.07
CA LEU A 85 1.27 9.49 19.11
C LEU A 85 1.73 8.03 18.94
N LEU A 86 1.84 7.31 20.05
CA LEU A 86 2.10 5.88 20.03
C LEU A 86 0.99 5.13 19.30
N GLN A 87 -0.28 5.37 19.66
CA GLN A 87 -1.43 4.72 19.02
C GLN A 87 -1.42 4.96 17.50
N PHE A 88 -1.16 6.19 17.07
CA PHE A 88 -1.01 6.53 15.66
C PHE A 88 0.12 5.75 14.98
N SER A 89 1.30 5.70 15.59
CA SER A 89 2.46 4.97 15.03
C SER A 89 2.24 3.46 14.98
N GLU A 90 1.61 2.85 16.00
CA GLU A 90 1.26 1.43 15.99
C GLU A 90 0.21 1.12 14.92
N ARG A 91 -0.79 2.00 14.75
CA ARG A 91 -1.83 1.86 13.73
C ARG A 91 -1.25 1.96 12.31
N PHE A 92 -0.27 2.84 12.10
CA PHE A 92 0.50 2.88 10.87
C PHE A 92 1.16 1.53 10.57
N PHE A 93 1.93 0.97 11.52
CA PHE A 93 2.63 -0.30 11.31
C PHE A 93 1.67 -1.48 11.14
N ALA A 94 0.56 -1.49 11.88
CA ALA A 94 -0.48 -2.50 11.73
C ALA A 94 -1.10 -2.49 10.34
N TYR A 95 -1.32 -1.29 9.79
CA TYR A 95 -1.87 -1.17 8.45
C TYR A 95 -0.87 -1.65 7.39
N GLN A 96 0.40 -1.24 7.51
CA GLN A 96 1.45 -1.68 6.60
C GLN A 96 1.65 -3.21 6.64
N ASP A 97 1.46 -3.85 7.80
CA ASP A 97 1.50 -5.31 7.95
C ASP A 97 0.38 -6.00 7.16
N VAL A 98 -0.88 -5.58 7.34
CA VAL A 98 -2.02 -6.17 6.61
C VAL A 98 -1.85 -6.00 5.11
N ILE A 99 -1.57 -4.78 4.66
CA ILE A 99 -1.43 -4.47 3.23
C ILE A 99 -0.23 -5.20 2.62
N GLY A 100 0.90 -5.24 3.31
CA GLY A 100 2.09 -5.97 2.86
C GLY A 100 1.84 -7.46 2.69
N ARG A 101 1.12 -8.09 3.63
CA ARG A 101 0.79 -9.52 3.57
C ARG A 101 -0.10 -9.89 2.38
N THR A 102 -0.90 -8.96 1.86
CA THR A 102 -1.68 -9.21 0.63
C THR A 102 -0.80 -9.53 -0.59
N ALA A 103 0.47 -9.11 -0.59
CA ALA A 103 1.42 -9.35 -1.67
C ALA A 103 2.45 -10.46 -1.39
N CYS A 104 2.95 -10.56 -0.15
CA CYS A 104 4.04 -11.49 0.19
C CYS A 104 3.62 -12.66 1.09
N GLY A 105 2.48 -12.57 1.77
CA GLY A 105 2.02 -13.60 2.70
C GLY A 105 3.02 -13.91 3.82
N GLU A 106 3.63 -12.91 4.45
CA GLU A 106 4.38 -13.13 5.70
C GLU A 106 3.41 -13.42 6.87
N VAL A 107 3.93 -13.91 8.00
CA VAL A 107 3.15 -14.17 9.22
C VAL A 107 2.71 -12.83 9.84
N PRO A 108 1.45 -12.69 10.30
CA PRO A 108 0.96 -11.45 10.89
C PRO A 108 1.84 -10.96 12.04
N ILE A 109 2.12 -9.65 12.01
CA ILE A 109 2.83 -8.96 13.08
C ILE A 109 1.85 -8.57 14.17
N PHE A 110 0.72 -8.02 13.73
CA PHE A 110 -0.41 -7.64 14.55
C PHE A 110 -1.44 -8.76 14.44
N GLY A 111 -1.94 -9.23 15.58
CA GLY A 111 -3.02 -10.23 15.59
C GLY A 111 -4.30 -9.66 14.97
N GLU A 112 -5.21 -10.56 14.61
CA GLU A 112 -6.54 -10.19 14.09
C GLU A 112 -7.34 -9.34 15.10
N ASP A 113 -7.01 -9.47 16.38
CA ASP A 113 -7.59 -8.73 17.51
C ASP A 113 -7.21 -7.25 17.56
N TYR A 114 -6.23 -6.80 16.75
CA TYR A 114 -5.83 -5.40 16.73
C TYR A 114 -6.89 -4.49 16.08
N TRP A 115 -7.53 -4.99 15.02
CA TRP A 115 -8.49 -4.21 14.25
C TRP A 115 -9.89 -4.44 14.81
N ASP A 116 -10.52 -3.36 15.27
CA ASP A 116 -11.91 -3.40 15.68
C ASP A 116 -12.80 -3.67 14.45
N ALA A 117 -13.33 -4.89 14.37
CA ALA A 117 -14.22 -5.32 13.29
C ALA A 117 -15.60 -4.62 13.33
N SER A 118 -15.90 -3.84 14.37
CA SER A 118 -17.13 -3.07 14.51
C SER A 118 -16.94 -1.57 14.26
N ASP A 119 -15.71 -1.08 14.12
CA ASP A 119 -15.44 0.33 13.86
C ASP A 119 -15.60 0.64 12.37
N THR A 120 -16.75 1.21 12.04
CA THR A 120 -17.17 1.62 10.69
C THR A 120 -16.62 3.00 10.31
N ASN A 121 -15.98 3.74 11.23
CA ASN A 121 -15.51 5.10 10.95
C ASN A 121 -14.25 5.06 10.10
N ALA A 122 -14.33 5.69 8.92
CA ALA A 122 -13.20 5.85 8.04
C ALA A 122 -12.13 6.72 8.70
N ASP A 123 -10.94 6.16 8.81
CA ASP A 123 -9.78 6.83 9.32
C ASP A 123 -9.12 7.62 8.19
N ALA A 124 -8.88 8.93 8.38
CA ALA A 124 -8.32 9.81 7.35
C ALA A 124 -6.90 9.40 6.91
N TRP A 125 -6.11 8.78 7.80
CA TRP A 125 -4.78 8.28 7.48
C TRP A 125 -4.83 6.97 6.70
N LEU A 126 -5.66 6.02 7.14
CA LEU A 126 -5.83 4.73 6.44
C LEU A 126 -6.54 4.93 5.11
N GLY A 127 -7.47 5.88 5.06
CA GLY A 127 -8.40 6.11 3.96
C GLY A 127 -9.49 5.04 3.86
N CYS A 128 -9.82 4.38 4.97
CA CYS A 128 -10.92 3.41 5.11
C CYS A 128 -11.21 3.15 6.59
N SER A 129 -12.28 2.40 6.88
CA SER A 129 -12.61 1.96 8.24
C SER A 129 -11.69 0.82 8.73
N PRO A 130 -11.45 0.72 10.05
CA PRO A 130 -10.81 -0.46 10.67
C PRO A 130 -11.53 -1.78 10.36
N GLU A 131 -12.85 -1.76 10.26
CA GLU A 131 -13.64 -2.93 9.85
C GLU A 131 -13.18 -3.46 8.49
N LEU A 132 -12.97 -2.58 7.49
CA LEU A 132 -12.50 -3.01 6.17
C LEU A 132 -11.11 -3.66 6.27
N VAL A 133 -10.21 -3.10 7.09
CA VAL A 133 -8.87 -3.65 7.28
C VAL A 133 -8.93 -5.01 7.98
N SER A 134 -9.84 -5.19 8.94
CA SER A 134 -10.13 -6.48 9.57
C SER A 134 -10.59 -7.52 8.53
N VAL A 135 -11.52 -7.15 7.64
CA VAL A 135 -11.98 -8.03 6.55
C VAL A 135 -10.82 -8.43 5.63
N VAL A 136 -9.98 -7.48 5.19
CA VAL A 136 -8.80 -7.77 4.36
C VAL A 136 -7.85 -8.73 5.07
N CYS A 137 -7.61 -8.53 6.36
CA CYS A 137 -6.79 -9.44 7.16
C CYS A 137 -7.37 -10.87 7.17
N SER A 138 -8.67 -11.02 7.42
CA SER A 138 -9.33 -12.33 7.43
C SER A 138 -9.34 -13.01 6.06
N ILE A 139 -9.49 -12.26 4.96
CA ILE A 139 -9.34 -12.80 3.59
C ILE A 139 -7.94 -13.37 3.41
N THR A 140 -6.90 -12.61 3.81
CA THR A 140 -5.51 -13.06 3.69
C THR A 140 -5.24 -14.32 4.53
N GLU A 141 -5.69 -14.36 5.78
CA GLU A 141 -5.48 -15.53 6.64
C GLU A 141 -6.23 -16.78 6.14
N LEU A 142 -7.50 -16.64 5.73
CA LEU A 142 -8.28 -17.74 5.16
C LEU A 142 -7.65 -18.28 3.88
N SER A 143 -7.19 -17.40 2.98
CA SER A 143 -6.51 -17.80 1.74
C SER A 143 -5.27 -18.67 2.02
N ARG A 144 -4.54 -18.38 3.11
CA ARG A 144 -3.34 -19.10 3.53
C ARG A 144 -3.66 -20.43 4.21
N SER A 145 -4.73 -20.47 5.00
CA SER A 145 -5.14 -21.69 5.69
C SER A 145 -5.89 -22.66 4.77
N ARG A 146 -6.15 -22.32 3.50
CA ARG A 146 -6.91 -23.14 2.54
C ARG A 146 -6.51 -24.62 2.52
N ARG A 147 -5.22 -24.95 2.62
CA ARG A 147 -4.75 -26.35 2.58
C ARG A 147 -4.99 -27.12 3.88
N SER A 148 -5.14 -26.42 4.99
CA SER A 148 -5.32 -26.98 6.34
C SER A 148 -6.75 -26.84 6.86
N THR A 149 -7.57 -26.00 6.25
CA THR A 149 -8.98 -25.80 6.60
C THR A 149 -9.84 -26.80 5.84
N ASP A 150 -10.83 -27.37 6.50
CA ASP A 150 -11.81 -28.24 5.87
C ASP A 150 -12.55 -27.50 4.73
N PRO A 151 -12.85 -28.13 3.58
CA PRO A 151 -13.49 -27.45 2.45
C PRO A 151 -14.85 -26.81 2.78
N GLU A 152 -15.66 -27.44 3.64
CA GLU A 152 -16.96 -26.91 4.06
C GLU A 152 -16.77 -25.70 4.99
N GLU A 153 -15.86 -25.83 5.97
CA GLU A 153 -15.49 -24.73 6.85
C GLU A 153 -14.92 -23.53 6.06
N PHE A 154 -14.08 -23.80 5.06
CA PHE A 154 -13.52 -22.78 4.17
C PHE A 154 -14.63 -22.05 3.41
N ALA A 155 -15.58 -22.78 2.84
CA ALA A 155 -16.70 -22.20 2.09
C ALA A 155 -17.56 -21.30 2.97
N ILE A 156 -17.93 -21.76 4.16
CA ILE A 156 -18.72 -20.98 5.14
C ILE A 156 -18.01 -19.68 5.52
N LYS A 157 -16.70 -19.76 5.79
CA LYS A 157 -15.89 -18.57 6.13
C LYS A 157 -15.75 -17.61 4.96
N ALA A 158 -15.56 -18.12 3.74
CA ALA A 158 -15.46 -17.29 2.54
C ALA A 158 -16.77 -16.56 2.25
N GLU A 159 -17.91 -17.25 2.34
CA GLU A 159 -19.25 -16.65 2.19
C GLU A 159 -19.53 -15.59 3.26
N SER A 160 -19.14 -15.86 4.52
CA SER A 160 -19.27 -14.88 5.60
C SER A 160 -18.47 -13.60 5.32
N LEU A 161 -17.25 -13.71 4.79
CA LEU A 161 -16.43 -12.56 4.41
C LEU A 161 -17.02 -11.79 3.22
N GLU A 162 -17.60 -12.50 2.25
CA GLU A 162 -18.29 -11.90 1.12
C GLU A 162 -19.51 -11.10 1.57
N GLN A 163 -20.35 -11.67 2.44
CA GLN A 163 -21.50 -10.98 3.02
C GLN A 163 -21.10 -9.73 3.81
N ARG A 164 -20.08 -9.85 4.69
CA ARG A 164 -19.55 -8.70 5.45
C ARG A 164 -19.05 -7.59 4.53
N LEU A 165 -18.33 -7.94 3.48
CA LEU A 165 -17.80 -6.96 2.53
C LEU A 165 -18.90 -6.31 1.67
N ALA A 166 -19.98 -7.04 1.38
CA ALA A 166 -21.14 -6.52 0.67
C ALA A 166 -21.95 -5.54 1.51
N SER A 167 -22.04 -5.75 2.83
CA SER A 167 -22.80 -4.91 3.76
C SER A 167 -21.99 -3.79 4.41
N ILE A 168 -20.70 -3.66 4.10
CA ILE A 168 -19.84 -2.70 4.81
C ILE A 168 -20.22 -1.26 4.49
N GLU A 169 -20.45 -0.47 5.53
CA GLU A 169 -20.68 0.97 5.43
C GLU A 169 -19.52 1.71 6.10
N GLN A 170 -18.82 2.54 5.33
CA GLN A 170 -17.67 3.30 5.83
C GLN A 170 -18.10 4.74 6.13
N LEU A 171 -18.29 5.06 7.41
CA LEU A 171 -18.77 6.36 7.85
C LEU A 171 -17.64 7.39 7.81
N VAL A 172 -17.88 8.54 7.20
CA VAL A 172 -16.92 9.66 7.17
C VAL A 172 -17.44 10.77 8.07
N SER A 173 -16.63 11.16 9.07
CA SER A 173 -17.03 12.14 10.09
C SER A 173 -17.36 13.52 9.49
N ASP A 174 -16.68 13.90 8.41
CA ASP A 174 -16.94 15.11 7.65
C ASP A 174 -17.74 14.79 6.37
N PRO A 175 -19.03 15.16 6.31
CA PRO A 175 -19.88 14.98 5.12
C PRO A 175 -19.40 15.74 3.88
N ASP A 176 -18.40 16.61 3.98
CA ASP A 176 -17.79 17.33 2.85
C ASP A 176 -16.45 16.71 2.42
N ASP A 177 -15.89 15.77 3.19
CA ASP A 177 -14.66 15.04 2.84
C ASP A 177 -14.94 13.96 1.78
N ASN A 178 -15.11 14.43 0.55
CA ASN A 178 -15.29 13.58 -0.63
C ASN A 178 -14.03 12.77 -0.95
N ALA A 179 -12.85 13.23 -0.52
CA ALA A 179 -11.59 12.55 -0.75
C ALA A 179 -11.51 11.26 0.05
N LEU A 180 -11.82 11.33 1.34
CA LEU A 180 -11.87 10.16 2.23
C LEU A 180 -12.96 9.18 1.81
N ARG A 181 -14.17 9.67 1.47
CA ARG A 181 -15.24 8.82 0.92
C ARG A 181 -14.82 8.07 -0.34
N ARG A 182 -14.17 8.75 -1.29
CA ARG A 182 -13.65 8.11 -2.50
C ARG A 182 -12.52 7.12 -2.22
N SER A 183 -11.62 7.44 -1.28
CA SER A 183 -10.54 6.54 -0.87
C SER A 183 -11.08 5.26 -0.21
N ALA A 184 -12.09 5.41 0.64
CA ALA A 184 -12.77 4.31 1.33
C ALA A 184 -13.46 3.39 0.31
N GLU A 185 -14.17 3.96 -0.67
CA GLU A 185 -14.83 3.19 -1.72
C GLU A 185 -13.84 2.47 -2.63
N ALA A 186 -12.77 3.14 -3.06
CA ALA A 186 -11.72 2.51 -3.87
C ALA A 186 -11.08 1.31 -3.14
N LYS A 187 -10.90 1.39 -1.81
CA LYS A 187 -10.43 0.25 -1.02
C LYS A 187 -11.47 -0.85 -0.88
N ARG A 188 -12.75 -0.52 -0.73
CA ARG A 188 -13.82 -1.52 -0.69
C ARG A 188 -13.88 -2.32 -1.99
N LEU A 189 -13.85 -1.64 -3.14
CA LEU A 189 -13.83 -2.28 -4.46
C LEU A 189 -12.56 -3.13 -4.66
N ALA A 190 -11.39 -2.64 -4.23
CA ALA A 190 -10.17 -3.42 -4.26
C ALA A 190 -10.25 -4.66 -3.34
N ALA A 191 -10.88 -4.57 -2.18
CA ALA A 191 -11.11 -5.72 -1.31
C ALA A 191 -12.02 -6.77 -1.96
N ILE A 192 -13.01 -6.35 -2.77
CA ILE A 192 -13.86 -7.27 -3.53
C ILE A 192 -13.01 -8.04 -4.54
N VAL A 193 -12.21 -7.34 -5.34
CA VAL A 193 -11.28 -7.98 -6.29
C VAL A 193 -10.36 -8.95 -5.57
N TYR A 194 -9.75 -8.51 -4.47
CA TYR A 194 -8.84 -9.34 -3.68
C TYR A 194 -9.52 -10.59 -3.11
N LEU A 195 -10.73 -10.47 -2.58
CA LEU A 195 -11.54 -11.59 -2.07
C LEU A 195 -11.78 -12.63 -3.15
N TYR A 196 -12.26 -12.23 -4.32
CA TYR A 196 -12.58 -13.18 -5.39
C TYR A 196 -11.34 -13.85 -5.97
N CYS A 197 -10.24 -13.12 -6.12
CA CYS A 197 -8.99 -13.71 -6.58
C CYS A 197 -8.37 -14.65 -5.52
N ALA A 198 -8.34 -14.23 -4.25
CA ALA A 198 -7.66 -14.98 -3.18
C ALA A 198 -8.47 -16.19 -2.66
N LEU A 199 -9.81 -16.10 -2.62
CA LEU A 199 -10.69 -17.13 -2.04
C LEU A 199 -11.40 -17.98 -3.09
N TYR A 200 -11.75 -17.41 -4.24
CA TYR A 200 -12.50 -18.12 -5.28
C TYR A 200 -11.67 -18.44 -6.54
N GLY A 201 -10.40 -18.04 -6.58
CA GLY A 201 -9.54 -18.29 -7.74
C GLY A 201 -10.00 -17.53 -9.00
N ALA A 202 -10.73 -16.42 -8.81
CA ALA A 202 -11.12 -15.56 -9.92
C ALA A 202 -9.88 -15.00 -10.64
N THR A 203 -10.03 -14.77 -11.93
CA THR A 203 -8.94 -14.32 -12.81
C THR A 203 -9.27 -12.96 -13.40
N PRO A 204 -8.30 -12.28 -14.03
CA PRO A 204 -8.56 -11.04 -14.77
C PRO A 204 -9.66 -11.14 -15.84
N SER A 205 -9.96 -12.35 -16.32
CA SER A 205 -11.03 -12.61 -17.29
C SER A 205 -12.41 -12.78 -16.65
N THR A 206 -12.50 -12.90 -15.32
CA THR A 206 -13.77 -12.99 -14.61
C THR A 206 -14.50 -11.64 -14.71
N PRO A 207 -15.76 -11.57 -15.21
CA PRO A 207 -16.45 -10.30 -15.46
C PRO A 207 -16.51 -9.36 -14.26
N LEU A 208 -16.76 -9.90 -13.06
CA LEU A 208 -16.77 -9.13 -11.81
C LEU A 208 -15.41 -8.50 -11.50
N VAL A 209 -14.32 -9.27 -11.67
CA VAL A 209 -12.95 -8.78 -11.45
C VAL A 209 -12.62 -7.68 -12.46
N ALA A 210 -12.86 -7.93 -13.75
CA ALA A 210 -12.61 -6.95 -14.80
C ALA A 210 -13.39 -5.64 -14.58
N HIS A 211 -14.66 -5.74 -14.16
CA HIS A 211 -15.48 -4.58 -13.85
C HIS A 211 -14.90 -3.75 -12.71
N HIS A 212 -14.64 -4.36 -11.55
CA HIS A 212 -14.13 -3.63 -10.40
C HIS A 212 -12.69 -3.13 -10.59
N VAL A 213 -11.85 -3.83 -11.35
CA VAL A 213 -10.52 -3.32 -11.74
C VAL A 213 -10.64 -2.01 -12.51
N LYS A 214 -11.58 -1.92 -13.47
CA LYS A 214 -11.82 -0.68 -14.25
C LYS A 214 -12.34 0.45 -13.35
N GLU A 215 -13.26 0.15 -12.44
CA GLU A 215 -13.76 1.13 -11.46
C GLU A 215 -12.63 1.66 -10.58
N VAL A 216 -11.83 0.77 -9.97
CA VAL A 216 -10.71 1.15 -9.10
C VAL A 216 -9.71 2.02 -9.85
N LEU A 217 -9.32 1.65 -11.07
CA LEU A 217 -8.37 2.46 -11.84
C LEU A 217 -8.93 3.83 -12.24
N SER A 218 -10.22 3.89 -12.57
CA SER A 218 -10.91 5.16 -12.83
C SER A 218 -10.90 6.06 -11.59
N PHE A 219 -11.25 5.51 -10.43
CA PHE A 219 -11.18 6.23 -9.14
C PHE A 219 -9.78 6.74 -8.82
N VAL A 220 -8.75 5.90 -8.99
CA VAL A 220 -7.36 6.30 -8.73
C VAL A 220 -6.93 7.39 -9.72
N SER A 221 -7.27 7.26 -11.00
CA SER A 221 -6.97 8.26 -12.03
C SER A 221 -7.58 9.62 -11.70
N GLU A 222 -8.88 9.66 -11.39
CA GLU A 222 -9.58 10.89 -11.01
C GLU A 222 -8.99 11.53 -9.74
N SER A 223 -8.73 10.71 -8.72
CA SER A 223 -8.21 11.18 -7.44
C SER A 223 -6.82 11.78 -7.59
N VAL A 224 -5.93 11.10 -8.33
CA VAL A 224 -4.60 11.63 -8.64
C VAL A 224 -4.68 12.91 -9.47
N GLY A 225 -5.60 12.98 -10.43
CA GLY A 225 -5.88 14.19 -11.21
C GLY A 225 -6.33 15.38 -10.35
N ALA A 226 -7.03 15.10 -9.24
CA ALA A 226 -7.43 16.10 -8.23
C ALA A 226 -6.35 16.37 -7.17
N GLY A 227 -5.16 15.79 -7.29
CA GLY A 227 -4.06 15.95 -6.34
C GLY A 227 -4.16 15.05 -5.09
N LEU A 228 -5.15 14.18 -5.03
CA LEU A 228 -5.41 13.24 -3.94
C LEU A 228 -4.76 11.89 -4.25
N ALA A 229 -3.60 11.61 -3.64
CA ALA A 229 -2.90 10.35 -3.84
C ALA A 229 -2.73 9.53 -2.55
N ALA A 230 -3.00 10.11 -1.38
CA ALA A 230 -2.88 9.41 -0.11
C ALA A 230 -3.87 8.23 -0.01
N GLY A 231 -3.39 7.09 0.47
CA GLY A 231 -4.23 5.89 0.67
C GLY A 231 -4.62 5.13 -0.60
N LEU A 232 -4.12 5.51 -1.79
CA LEU A 232 -4.47 4.85 -3.05
C LEU A 232 -3.50 3.74 -3.47
N THR A 233 -2.41 3.53 -2.72
CA THR A 233 -1.37 2.54 -3.07
C THR A 233 -1.92 1.13 -3.20
N TRP A 234 -2.69 0.69 -2.20
CA TRP A 234 -3.18 -0.67 -2.18
C TRP A 234 -4.28 -0.92 -3.23
N PRO A 235 -5.30 -0.05 -3.39
CA PRO A 235 -6.24 -0.17 -4.51
C PRO A 235 -5.56 -0.25 -5.87
N LEU A 236 -4.57 0.61 -6.10
CA LEU A 236 -3.79 0.59 -7.35
C LEU A 236 -3.02 -0.72 -7.52
N PHE A 237 -2.40 -1.22 -6.45
CA PHE A 237 -1.70 -2.51 -6.49
C PHE A 237 -2.64 -3.66 -6.85
N VAL A 238 -3.78 -3.80 -6.16
CA VAL A 238 -4.75 -4.87 -6.39
C VAL A 238 -5.28 -4.82 -7.82
N ALA A 239 -5.70 -3.64 -8.29
CA ALA A 239 -6.20 -3.48 -9.64
C ALA A 239 -5.10 -3.80 -10.68
N ALA A 240 -3.87 -3.35 -10.44
CA ALA A 240 -2.77 -3.56 -11.38
C ALA A 240 -2.37 -5.04 -11.50
N VAL A 241 -2.46 -5.83 -10.43
CA VAL A 241 -2.13 -7.27 -10.53
C VAL A 241 -3.20 -8.06 -11.28
N GLU A 242 -4.45 -7.61 -11.25
CA GLU A 242 -5.59 -8.25 -11.90
C GLU A 242 -5.99 -7.64 -13.25
N LEU A 243 -5.08 -6.91 -13.89
CA LEU A 243 -5.28 -6.41 -15.25
C LEU A 243 -5.32 -7.55 -16.28
N ASN A 244 -6.35 -7.56 -17.12
CA ASN A 244 -6.44 -8.49 -18.23
C ASN A 244 -5.50 -8.04 -19.36
N PRO A 245 -4.47 -8.82 -19.71
CA PRO A 245 -3.49 -8.37 -20.67
C PRO A 245 -3.94 -8.55 -22.14
N LEU A 246 -5.16 -9.04 -22.35
CA LEU A 246 -5.83 -9.11 -23.66
C LEU A 246 -6.86 -7.99 -23.85
N ASP A 247 -7.16 -7.24 -22.79
CA ASP A 247 -8.04 -6.08 -22.84
C ASP A 247 -7.19 -4.82 -22.97
N ASP A 248 -6.97 -4.38 -24.21
CA ASP A 248 -6.16 -3.20 -24.50
C ASP A 248 -6.89 -1.90 -24.11
N GLU A 249 -8.22 -1.90 -23.92
CA GLU A 249 -9.01 -0.72 -23.59
C GLU A 249 -9.53 -0.77 -22.14
N LEU A 250 -8.94 0.06 -21.28
CA LEU A 250 -9.29 0.10 -19.86
C LEU A 250 -10.63 0.80 -19.63
N TRP A 251 -10.80 2.03 -20.14
CA TRP A 251 -12.06 2.78 -20.12
C TRP A 251 -12.02 3.93 -21.12
N THR A 252 -13.15 4.57 -21.40
CA THR A 252 -13.22 5.82 -22.16
C THR A 252 -13.21 7.01 -21.20
N ASP A 253 -12.28 7.94 -21.37
CA ASP A 253 -12.20 9.15 -20.54
C ASP A 253 -13.45 10.01 -20.78
N THR A 254 -14.17 10.34 -19.71
CA THR A 254 -15.45 11.07 -19.78
C THR A 254 -15.28 12.54 -20.15
N LYS A 255 -14.07 13.10 -20.03
CA LYS A 255 -13.76 14.50 -20.35
C LYS A 255 -13.22 14.65 -21.78
N THR A 256 -12.45 13.69 -22.26
CA THR A 256 -11.85 13.74 -23.61
C THR A 256 -12.57 12.88 -24.63
N ALA A 257 -13.46 11.98 -24.21
CA ALA A 257 -14.10 10.95 -25.02
C ALA A 257 -13.10 10.03 -25.74
N GLU A 258 -11.85 9.98 -25.28
CA GLU A 258 -10.82 9.13 -25.84
C GLU A 258 -10.70 7.81 -25.06
N PRO A 259 -10.49 6.68 -25.75
CA PRO A 259 -10.18 5.40 -25.11
C PRO A 259 -8.82 5.47 -24.40
N VAL A 260 -8.81 5.08 -23.12
CA VAL A 260 -7.62 4.90 -22.30
C VAL A 260 -7.13 3.48 -22.46
N TYR A 261 -5.98 3.32 -23.13
CA TYR A 261 -5.41 2.02 -23.42
C TYR A 261 -4.45 1.51 -22.33
N GLY A 262 -4.44 0.19 -22.12
CA GLY A 262 -3.46 -0.53 -21.29
C GLY A 262 -2.24 -1.09 -22.08
N GLY A 263 -2.27 -1.06 -23.41
CA GLY A 263 -1.30 -1.75 -24.28
C GLY A 263 -0.15 -0.89 -24.86
N PHE A 264 1.03 -1.51 -25.04
CA PHE A 264 2.14 -1.02 -25.88
C PHE A 264 2.05 -1.71 -27.27
N PRO A 265 2.59 -1.14 -28.37
CA PRO A 265 2.56 -1.75 -29.70
C PRO A 265 3.27 -3.12 -29.74
N PRO A 266 2.94 -3.98 -30.72
CA PRO A 266 3.31 -5.39 -30.70
C PRO A 266 4.81 -5.61 -30.96
N CYS A 267 5.60 -5.82 -29.90
CA CYS A 267 6.92 -6.42 -30.01
C CYS A 267 6.80 -7.94 -29.96
N ARG A 268 6.92 -8.57 -31.14
CA ARG A 268 7.07 -10.02 -31.31
C ARG A 268 8.38 -10.50 -30.66
N ASN A 269 8.30 -11.66 -30.03
CA ASN A 269 9.40 -12.51 -29.50
C ASN A 269 10.11 -12.04 -28.23
N ILE A 270 9.83 -12.72 -27.10
CA ILE A 270 10.81 -13.27 -26.11
C ILE A 270 10.01 -14.12 -25.08
N PRO A 271 10.45 -15.35 -24.73
CA PRO A 271 9.83 -16.17 -23.69
C PRO A 271 10.24 -15.73 -22.27
N TYR A 272 9.31 -15.86 -21.31
CA TYR A 272 9.55 -15.89 -19.85
C TYR A 272 10.06 -14.64 -19.11
N VAL A 273 9.45 -13.45 -19.27
CA VAL A 273 9.47 -12.34 -18.25
C VAL A 273 8.22 -11.43 -18.33
N ASN A 274 7.02 -11.95 -18.63
CA ASN A 274 5.95 -11.08 -19.17
C ASN A 274 4.82 -10.63 -18.22
N THR A 275 4.69 -11.14 -17.00
CA THR A 275 3.59 -10.70 -16.12
C THR A 275 3.95 -9.42 -15.36
N LEU A 276 5.18 -9.33 -14.86
CA LEU A 276 5.69 -8.21 -14.06
C LEU A 276 5.99 -6.96 -14.90
N HIS A 277 6.48 -7.14 -16.13
CA HIS A 277 6.75 -6.02 -17.03
C HIS A 277 5.47 -5.42 -17.63
N ARG A 278 4.45 -6.25 -17.94
CA ARG A 278 3.11 -5.80 -18.37
C ARG A 278 2.42 -4.95 -17.30
N ARG A 279 2.48 -5.37 -16.04
CA ARG A 279 1.92 -4.63 -14.89
C ARG A 279 2.62 -3.28 -14.68
N LYS A 280 3.94 -3.20 -14.92
CA LYS A 280 4.72 -1.94 -14.89
C LYS A 280 4.42 -1.01 -16.07
N SER A 281 4.10 -1.54 -17.26
CA SER A 281 3.77 -0.71 -18.43
C SER A 281 2.37 -0.12 -18.36
N VAL A 282 1.38 -0.85 -17.81
CA VAL A 282 0.02 -0.30 -17.61
C VAL A 282 0.04 0.82 -16.58
N LEU A 283 0.76 0.67 -15.46
CA LEU A 283 0.98 1.77 -14.51
C LEU A 283 1.62 3.01 -15.15
N ARG A 284 2.45 2.85 -16.20
CA ARG A 284 3.03 3.97 -16.97
C ARG A 284 2.07 4.56 -18.00
N ALA A 285 1.13 3.77 -18.53
CA ALA A 285 0.15 4.20 -19.53
C ALA A 285 -1.03 4.92 -18.88
N THR A 286 -1.56 4.40 -17.77
CA THR A 286 -2.65 4.99 -16.99
C THR A 286 -2.25 6.29 -16.28
N PHE A 287 -0.97 6.43 -15.91
CA PHE A 287 -0.41 7.65 -15.31
C PHE A 287 0.73 8.21 -16.17
N PRO A 288 0.44 8.82 -17.34
CA PRO A 288 1.48 9.29 -18.24
C PRO A 288 2.03 10.64 -17.78
N ARG A 289 3.31 10.70 -17.37
CA ARG A 289 4.14 11.92 -17.51
C ARG A 289 5.59 11.59 -17.91
N ARG A 290 5.90 11.91 -19.18
CA ARG A 290 7.21 12.13 -19.83
C ARG A 290 8.40 11.21 -19.47
N SER A 291 8.63 10.23 -20.35
CA SER A 291 9.89 9.53 -20.66
C SER A 291 10.85 9.21 -19.50
N MET A 292 10.84 7.95 -19.04
CA MET A 292 11.81 7.36 -18.11
C MET A 292 13.22 7.10 -18.70
N LEU A 293 13.52 7.54 -19.94
CA LEU A 293 14.82 7.28 -20.59
C LEU A 293 15.63 8.54 -20.94
N GLY A 294 15.12 9.75 -20.67
CA GLY A 294 15.81 11.01 -21.03
C GLY A 294 16.60 11.70 -19.90
N TRP A 295 16.47 11.26 -18.64
CA TRP A 295 17.01 12.02 -17.49
C TRP A 295 18.34 11.53 -16.93
N THR A 296 18.91 10.44 -17.44
CA THR A 296 20.34 10.17 -17.22
C THR A 296 21.21 11.12 -18.05
N SER A 297 20.69 11.68 -19.14
CA SER A 297 21.41 12.57 -20.06
C SER A 297 21.15 14.07 -19.83
N LEU A 298 20.21 14.44 -18.95
CA LEU A 298 19.85 15.83 -18.61
C LEU A 298 20.26 16.20 -17.17
N ILE A 299 21.41 15.69 -16.74
CA ILE A 299 22.13 16.15 -15.54
C ILE A 299 22.85 17.50 -15.81
N GLN A 300 22.74 18.07 -17.02
CA GLN A 300 23.21 19.44 -17.30
C GLN A 300 22.11 20.37 -17.86
N LEU A 301 21.73 21.33 -16.99
CA LEU A 301 21.29 22.72 -17.22
C LEU A 301 19.82 23.03 -17.61
N PRO A 302 19.32 24.28 -17.43
CA PRO A 302 19.63 25.34 -16.47
C PRO A 302 18.41 25.73 -15.60
N ALA A 303 18.61 26.72 -14.72
CA ALA A 303 17.64 27.31 -13.82
C ALA A 303 16.38 27.86 -14.51
N GLU A 304 15.36 28.16 -13.70
CA GLU A 304 14.15 28.94 -14.01
C GLU A 304 12.96 28.15 -14.57
N ARG A 305 12.09 27.73 -13.65
CA ARG A 305 10.65 28.09 -13.65
C ARG A 305 10.13 27.98 -12.22
N SER A 306 9.32 28.96 -11.84
CA SER A 306 8.93 29.36 -10.49
C SER A 306 8.22 28.27 -9.67
N ALA A 307 8.42 28.36 -8.36
CA ALA A 307 8.03 27.40 -7.33
C ALA A 307 6.58 27.56 -6.84
N GLU A 308 5.63 27.81 -7.74
CA GLU A 308 4.20 28.01 -7.38
C GLU A 308 3.27 26.89 -7.87
N ASP A 309 3.81 25.81 -8.45
CA ASP A 309 2.98 24.73 -9.00
C ASP A 309 2.74 23.57 -7.98
N PRO A 310 1.54 23.44 -7.38
CA PRO A 310 1.19 22.38 -6.44
C PRO A 310 1.33 20.96 -7.03
N ALA A 311 1.42 20.83 -8.36
CA ALA A 311 1.65 19.56 -9.05
C ALA A 311 2.99 18.87 -8.68
N CYS A 312 3.98 19.58 -8.13
CA CYS A 312 5.29 19.01 -7.78
C CYS A 312 5.25 18.08 -6.55
N GLY A 313 4.31 18.30 -5.62
CA GLY A 313 4.11 17.48 -4.42
C GLY A 313 3.39 16.17 -4.72
N SER A 314 2.27 16.24 -5.45
CA SER A 314 1.50 15.06 -5.90
C SER A 314 2.35 14.15 -6.80
N PHE A 315 3.27 14.70 -7.59
CA PHE A 315 4.16 13.92 -8.45
C PHE A 315 5.12 13.01 -7.66
N ALA A 316 5.72 13.51 -6.58
CA ALA A 316 6.62 12.69 -5.74
C ALA A 316 5.86 11.57 -5.01
N LEU A 317 4.64 11.87 -4.53
CA LEU A 317 3.77 10.92 -3.85
C LEU A 317 3.30 9.80 -4.79
N VAL A 318 2.84 10.15 -6.00
CA VAL A 318 2.45 9.17 -7.05
C VAL A 318 3.64 8.30 -7.47
N THR A 319 4.84 8.87 -7.57
CA THR A 319 6.05 8.09 -7.89
C THR A 319 6.40 7.11 -6.77
N GLY A 320 6.23 7.50 -5.50
CA GLY A 320 6.41 6.63 -4.33
C GLY A 320 5.38 5.51 -4.28
N ILE A 321 4.11 5.81 -4.56
CA ILE A 321 3.00 4.85 -4.63
C ILE A 321 3.22 3.82 -5.74
N ILE A 322 3.57 4.27 -6.95
CA ILE A 322 3.87 3.37 -8.08
C ILE A 322 5.09 2.50 -7.77
N ARG A 323 6.11 3.03 -7.08
CA ARG A 323 7.28 2.25 -6.68
C ARG A 323 6.98 1.26 -5.56
N GLN A 324 6.15 1.61 -4.58
CA GLN A 324 5.67 0.71 -3.54
C GLN A 324 4.80 -0.40 -4.13
N ALA A 325 3.89 -0.08 -5.06
CA ALA A 325 3.14 -1.06 -5.83
C ALA A 325 4.06 -1.94 -6.70
N CYS A 326 5.02 -1.34 -7.41
CA CYS A 326 6.01 -2.09 -8.19
C CYS A 326 6.87 -3.02 -7.32
N TRP A 327 7.19 -2.63 -6.09
CA TRP A 327 7.90 -3.44 -5.11
C TRP A 327 7.04 -4.61 -4.62
N LEU A 328 5.79 -4.36 -4.21
CA LEU A 328 4.82 -5.40 -3.85
C LEU A 328 4.69 -6.45 -4.97
N VAL A 329 4.72 -6.00 -6.23
CA VAL A 329 4.68 -6.88 -7.41
C VAL A 329 6.03 -7.58 -7.67
N SER A 330 7.18 -6.98 -7.35
CA SER A 330 8.53 -7.50 -7.67
C SER A 330 9.11 -8.45 -6.62
N VAL A 331 8.68 -8.36 -5.36
CA VAL A 331 9.20 -9.22 -4.26
C VAL A 331 8.41 -10.52 -4.10
N GLY A 332 7.16 -10.58 -4.59
CA GLY A 332 6.31 -11.78 -4.54
C GLY A 332 6.95 -13.09 -5.04
N PRO A 333 7.79 -13.12 -6.09
CA PRO A 333 8.46 -14.35 -6.54
C PRO A 333 9.84 -14.60 -5.90
N ALA A 334 10.47 -13.60 -5.27
CA ALA A 334 11.88 -13.68 -4.87
C ALA A 334 12.10 -14.32 -3.48
N LEU A 335 11.04 -14.48 -2.68
CA LEU A 335 11.12 -15.06 -1.33
C LEU A 335 10.68 -16.53 -1.25
N THR A 336 10.26 -17.15 -2.35
CA THR A 336 9.91 -18.58 -2.40
C THR A 336 11.08 -19.52 -2.76
N LEU A 337 12.28 -18.99 -2.99
CA LEU A 337 13.45 -19.77 -3.44
C LEU A 337 14.67 -19.72 -2.50
N SER A 338 14.53 -19.30 -1.25
CA SER A 338 15.60 -19.43 -0.24
C SER A 338 15.14 -20.23 0.97
N GLY A 339 14.66 -21.44 0.70
CA GLY A 339 14.26 -22.41 1.71
C GLY A 339 14.70 -23.83 1.33
N HIS A 340 15.94 -24.01 0.91
CA HIS A 340 16.66 -25.28 0.90
C HIS A 340 18.15 -25.00 0.62
N VAL A 341 18.98 -24.99 1.67
CA VAL A 341 20.07 -25.95 1.94
C VAL A 341 20.30 -25.93 3.45
#